data_AF-A0A3P5XCV4-F1
#
_entry.id   AF-A0A3P5XCV4-F1
#
_cell.length_a   1.000
_cell.length_b   1.000
_cell.length_c   1.000
_cell.angle_alpha   90.00
_cell.angle_beta   90.00
_cell.angle_gamma   90.00
#
_symmetry.space_group_name_H-M   'P 1'
#
loop_
_entity.id
_entity.type
_entity.pdbx_description
1 polymer ?
#
loop_
_entity_poly.entity_id
_entity_poly.type
_entity_poly.pdbx_seq_one_letter_code
_entity_poly.pdbx_strand_id
1 'polypeptide(L)' 'MKIGQLIKVERQKINIRQDELAQGICSPSYLSKIENGTAIPGDEVQHMLLQRLNISP' A
#
# COMPACT_ATOMS: atom_id res chain seq x y z
N MET A 1 -8.16 -10.45 -7.19
CA MET A 1 -8.00 -9.06 -6.67
C MET A 1 -6.55 -8.67 -6.88
N LYS A 2 -6.23 -7.50 -7.46
CA LYS A 2 -4.82 -7.06 -7.60
C LYS A 2 -4.31 -6.55 -6.27
N ILE A 3 -3.03 -6.76 -5.96
CA ILE A 3 -2.42 -6.40 -4.66
C ILE A 3 -2.66 -4.94 -4.26
N GLY A 4 -2.60 -4.01 -5.21
CA GLY A 4 -2.87 -2.60 -4.96
C GLY A 4 -4.29 -2.32 -4.49
N GLN A 5 -5.30 -3.05 -5.00
CA GLN A 5 -6.68 -2.90 -4.54
C GLN A 5 -6.85 -3.42 -3.11
N LEU A 6 -6.16 -4.51 -2.75
CA LEU A 6 -6.14 -5.02 -1.38
C LEU A 6 -5.57 -3.98 -0.42
N ILE A 7 -4.39 -3.44 -0.75
CA ILE A 7 -3.73 -2.38 0.03
C ILE A 7 -4.68 -1.18 0.25
N LYS A 8 -5.37 -0.74 -0.80
CA LYS A 8 -6.33 0.37 -0.72
C LYS A 8 -7.47 0.08 0.26
N VAL A 9 -8.09 -1.10 0.14
CA VAL A 9 -9.22 -1.51 0.98
C VAL A 9 -8.80 -1.61 2.44
N GLU A 10 -7.69 -2.28 2.74
CA GLU A 10 -7.22 -2.44 4.11
C GLU A 10 -6.77 -1.11 4.72
N ARG A 11 -6.10 -0.24 3.95
CA ARG A 11 -5.77 1.13 4.39
C ARG A 11 -7.03 1.92 4.76
N GLN A 12 -8.08 1.83 3.94
CA GLN A 12 -9.35 2.52 4.20
C GLN A 12 -10.09 1.94 5.40
N LYS A 13 -10.02 0.62 5.64
CA LYS A 13 -10.62 -0.02 6.82
C LYS A 13 -10.04 0.50 8.13
N ILE A 14 -8.74 0.80 8.17
CA ILE A 14 -8.07 1.38 9.35
C ILE A 14 -8.04 2.92 9.33
N ASN A 15 -8.71 3.54 8.35
CA ASN A 15 -8.88 4.99 8.21
C ASN A 15 -7.60 5.84 8.24
N ILE A 16 -6.50 5.35 7.64
CA ILE A 16 -5.25 6.12 7.50
C ILE A 16 -5.10 6.68 6.09
N ARG A 17 -4.38 7.79 5.95
CA ARG A 17 -4.08 8.41 4.66
C ARG A 17 -2.93 7.70 3.95
N GLN A 18 -2.79 7.94 2.65
CA GLN A 18 -1.73 7.34 1.83
C GLN A 18 -0.34 7.78 2.28
N ASP A 19 -0.17 9.02 2.72
CA ASP A 19 1.10 9.51 3.25
C ASP A 19 1.50 8.84 4.56
N GLU A 20 0.54 8.56 5.44
CA GLU A 20 0.78 7.79 6.66
C GLU A 20 1.25 6.37 6.32
N LEU A 21 0.54 5.66 5.41
CA LEU A 21 0.94 4.32 4.99
C LEU A 21 2.29 4.32 4.25
N ALA A 22 2.56 5.31 3.41
CA ALA A 22 3.77 5.36 2.60
C ALA A 22 5.02 5.82 3.38
N GLN A 23 4.85 6.45 4.55
CA GLN A 23 5.94 7.05 5.33
C GLN A 23 7.11 6.08 5.55
N GLY A 24 8.31 6.45 5.11
CA GLY A 24 9.52 5.62 5.26
C GLY A 24 9.57 4.36 4.38
N ILE A 25 8.57 4.15 3.50
CA ILE A 25 8.51 3.01 2.57
C ILE A 25 8.62 3.51 1.13
N CYS A 26 7.75 4.45 0.74
CA CYS A 26 7.72 5.01 -0.61
C CYS A 26 7.06 6.38 -0.64
N SER A 27 6.91 6.99 -1.83
CA SER A 27 6.18 8.25 -1.95
C SER A 27 4.65 8.03 -1.94
N PRO A 28 3.85 8.97 -1.40
CA PRO A 28 2.39 8.86 -1.43
C PRO A 28 1.84 8.76 -2.86
N SER A 29 2.48 9.45 -3.81
CA SER A 29 2.14 9.37 -5.23
C SER A 29 2.42 7.99 -5.83
N TYR A 30 3.49 7.31 -5.41
CA TYR A 30 3.76 5.94 -5.84
C TYR A 30 2.75 4.96 -5.25
N LEU A 31 2.45 5.06 -3.95
CA LEU A 31 1.38 4.29 -3.31
C LEU A 31 0.02 4.51 -4.01
N SER A 32 -0.32 5.74 -4.40
CA SER A 32 -1.54 6.02 -5.15
C SER A 32 -1.57 5.31 -6.51
N LYS A 33 -0.44 5.25 -7.23
CA LYS A 33 -0.35 4.48 -8.49
C LYS A 33 -0.51 2.99 -8.24
N ILE A 34 0.06 2.45 -7.17
CA ILE A 34 -0.11 1.06 -6.76
C ILE A 34 -1.58 0.77 -6.45
N GLU A 35 -2.22 1.57 -5.59
CA GLU A 35 -3.62 1.41 -5.19
C GLU A 35 -4.60 1.48 -6.37
N ASN A 36 -4.27 2.26 -7.41
CA ASN A 36 -5.07 2.39 -8.63
C ASN A 36 -4.64 1.43 -9.75
N GLY A 37 -3.65 0.57 -9.51
CA GLY A 37 -3.18 -0.45 -10.46
C GLY A 37 -2.39 0.09 -11.65
N THR A 38 -1.89 1.33 -11.58
CA THR A 38 -1.06 1.96 -12.62
C THR A 38 0.45 1.83 -12.35
N ALA A 39 0.83 1.29 -11.18
CA ALA A 39 2.19 0.85 -10.87
C ALA A 39 2.17 -0.52 -10.17
N ILE A 40 3.21 -1.31 -10.42
CA ILE A 40 3.47 -2.55 -9.71
C ILE A 40 4.50 -2.22 -8.62
N PRO A 41 4.22 -2.52 -7.33
CA PRO A 41 5.20 -2.36 -6.27
C PRO A 41 6.35 -3.35 -6.45
N GLY A 42 7.57 -2.96 -6.10
CA GLY A 42 8.64 -3.94 -5.89
C GLY A 42 8.35 -4.81 -4.66
N ASP A 43 8.97 -5.98 -4.58
CA ASP A 43 8.72 -6.98 -3.52
C ASP A 43 8.90 -6.41 -2.11
N GLU A 44 9.96 -5.62 -1.90
CA GLU A 44 10.26 -4.98 -0.61
C GLU A 44 9.18 -3.96 -0.21
N VAL A 45 8.78 -3.08 -1.13
CA VAL A 45 7.71 -2.10 -0.90
C VAL A 45 6.40 -2.81 -0.60
N GLN A 46 6.07 -3.84 -1.38
CA GLN A 46 4.87 -4.63 -1.15
C GLN A 46 4.89 -5.25 0.24
N HIS A 47 5.99 -5.91 0.62
CA HIS A 47 6.13 -6.54 1.92
C HIS A 47 5.98 -5.54 3.06
N MET A 48 6.66 -4.40 2.99
CA MET A 48 6.58 -3.34 4.01
C MET A 48 5.16 -2.75 4.13
N LEU A 49 4.47 -2.54 3.01
CA LEU A 49 3.08 -2.04 3.02
C LEU A 49 2.14 -3.06 3.67
N LEU A 50 2.26 -4.33 3.33
CA LEU A 50 1.44 -5.41 3.90
C LEU A 50 1.70 -5.58 5.40
N GLN A 51 2.97 -5.55 5.82
CA GLN A 51 3.35 -5.58 7.23
C GLN A 51 2.72 -4.42 8.02
N ARG A 52 2.75 -3.19 7.48
CA ARG A 52 2.10 -2.03 8.14
C ARG A 52 0.59 -2.21 8.26
N LEU A 53 -0.03 -2.84 7.28
CA LEU A 53 -1.47 -3.12 7.28
C LEU A 53 -1.83 -4.33 8.15
N ASN A 54 -0.86 -4.94 8.86
CA ASN A 54 -1.03 -6.19 9.60
C ASN A 54 -1.58 -7.33 8.73
N ILE A 55 -1.26 -7.32 7.45
CA ILE A 55 -1.56 -8.39 6.51
C ILE A 55 -0.29 -9.23 6.44
N SER A 56 -0.24 -10.34 7.18
CA SER A 56 0.82 -11.31 6.94
C SER A 56 0.56 -11.99 5.59
N PRO A 57 1.62 -12.39 4.86
CA PRO A 57 1.48 -13.45 3.86
C PRO A 57 0.96 -14.75 4.49
#